data_AF-A0A662HWR6-F1
#
_entry.id   AF-A0A662HWR6-F1
#
_cell.length_a   1.000
_cell.length_b   1.000
_cell.length_c   1.000
_cell.angle_alpha   90.00
_cell.angle_beta   90.00
_cell.angle_gamma   90.00
#
_symmetry.space_group_name_H-M   'P 1'
#
loop_
_entity.id
_entity.type
_entity.pdbx_description
1 polymer ?
#
loop_
_entity_poly.entity_id
_entity_poly.type
_entity_poly.pdbx_seq_one_letter_code
_entity_poly.pdbx_strand_id
1 'polypeptide(L)'
;MLRKGVTPVIALLLIIMVTIGTSVVFYMWISGASTSLTKQEVDSSVRALLKGEGVEKLPSGGLRIYVRNIGETTVIVDKVYIYDSTGSRLLFTGSYYLKLSPRELGYITIPAIKVAQINAEEVRGVKIVLSTKTGVSSSYTTLSEIVKLPYKPTLIALKAYRSSTDPTQNHWVVFNYNTGNYRLYEGSANYPNEPYEGIAPILENTNEYTITNTWVPWSQRPVDSPIIIVINPKYGQEDWVFTWHDPHGTFRFYLQKLSGDIEIDFLVFWEDLFNPFKPPGSVDDWKDHVVRVTVFANGTYRIAVFMAKGGYSHEFYLNVTREDPLEGRRVYGKDFNDYQFNFVGGYYYEMSDKIYFVTP
;
A
#
# COMPACT_ATOMS: atom_id res chain seq x y z
N MET A 1 9.19 -30.94 -73.20
CA MET A 1 8.10 -30.26 -72.46
C MET A 1 6.79 -30.49 -73.20
N LEU A 2 5.74 -30.95 -72.52
CA LEU A 2 4.33 -30.76 -72.88
C LEU A 2 3.49 -31.07 -71.63
N ARG A 3 3.17 -30.02 -70.86
CA ARG A 3 2.25 -30.11 -69.71
C ARG A 3 0.86 -30.40 -70.28
N LYS A 4 0.30 -31.59 -70.02
CA LYS A 4 -1.11 -31.89 -70.31
C LYS A 4 -1.97 -30.97 -69.45
N GLY A 5 -2.59 -29.97 -70.07
CA GLY A 5 -3.52 -29.07 -69.40
C GLY A 5 -4.69 -29.88 -68.85
N VAL A 6 -5.04 -29.65 -67.58
CA VAL A 6 -6.28 -30.15 -66.99
C VAL A 6 -7.43 -29.68 -67.88
N THR A 7 -8.24 -30.61 -68.38
CA THR A 7 -9.39 -30.28 -69.23
C THR A 7 -10.25 -29.25 -68.48
N PRO A 8 -10.68 -28.14 -69.10
CA PRO A 8 -11.38 -27.04 -68.41
C PRO A 8 -12.56 -27.51 -67.53
N VAL A 9 -13.23 -28.58 -67.96
CA VAL A 9 -14.33 -29.24 -67.24
C VAL A 9 -13.89 -29.83 -65.90
N ILE A 10 -12.74 -30.49 -65.85
CA ILE A 10 -12.21 -31.13 -64.63
C ILE A 10 -11.78 -30.06 -63.62
N ALA A 11 -11.14 -28.98 -64.10
CA ALA A 11 -10.77 -27.85 -63.26
C ALA A 11 -11.99 -27.16 -62.65
N LEU A 12 -13.06 -26.97 -63.44
CA LEU A 12 -14.32 -26.40 -62.97
C LEU A 12 -14.97 -27.25 -61.88
N LEU A 13 -15.03 -28.58 -62.08
CA LEU A 13 -15.57 -29.51 -61.08
C LEU A 13 -14.77 -29.50 -59.78
N LEU A 14 -13.44 -29.47 -59.86
CA LEU A 14 -12.56 -29.36 -58.69
C LEU A 14 -12.79 -28.05 -57.92
N ILE A 15 -12.92 -26.92 -58.62
CA ILE A 15 -13.18 -25.61 -57.99
C ILE A 15 -14.54 -25.62 -57.26
N ILE A 16 -15.59 -26.17 -57.89
CA ILE A 16 -16.91 -26.29 -57.26
C ILE A 16 -16.81 -27.13 -55.99
N MET A 17 -16.13 -28.28 -56.04
CA MET A 17 -16.00 -29.18 -54.91
C MET A 17 -15.24 -28.54 -53.73
N VAL A 18 -14.14 -27.83 -54.02
CA VAL A 18 -13.38 -27.08 -53.01
C VAL A 18 -14.23 -25.95 -52.43
N THR A 19 -14.99 -25.23 -53.27
CA THR A 19 -15.84 -24.11 -52.84
C THR A 19 -16.96 -24.58 -51.93
N ILE A 20 -17.59 -25.72 -52.22
CA ILE A 20 -18.61 -26.32 -51.36
C ILE A 20 -17.97 -26.75 -50.03
N GLY A 21 -16.81 -27.43 -50.09
CA GLY A 21 -16.08 -27.87 -48.91
C GLY A 21 -15.71 -26.71 -47.97
N THR A 22 -15.14 -25.63 -48.51
CA THR A 22 -14.78 -24.44 -47.72
C THR A 22 -16.01 -23.73 -47.17
N SER A 23 -17.10 -23.66 -47.94
CA SER A 23 -18.36 -23.04 -47.50
C SER A 23 -18.99 -23.79 -46.32
N VAL A 24 -18.96 -25.13 -46.33
CA VAL A 24 -19.46 -25.96 -45.22
C VAL A 24 -18.62 -25.77 -43.96
N VAL A 25 -17.29 -25.81 -44.08
CA VAL A 25 -16.38 -25.59 -42.94
C VAL A 25 -16.58 -24.19 -42.36
N PHE A 26 -16.70 -23.17 -43.21
CA PHE A 26 -16.93 -21.79 -42.80
C PHE A 26 -18.28 -21.62 -42.11
N TYR A 27 -19.35 -22.25 -42.62
CA TYR A 27 -20.67 -22.26 -42.00
C TYR A 27 -20.66 -22.94 -40.61
N MET A 28 -19.97 -24.08 -40.48
CA MET A 28 -19.81 -24.77 -39.19
C MET A 28 -19.05 -23.91 -38.20
N TRP A 29 -17.99 -23.21 -38.63
CA TRP A 29 -17.22 -22.30 -37.80
C TRP A 29 -18.06 -21.09 -37.36
N ILE A 30 -18.77 -20.42 -38.27
CA ILE A 30 -19.65 -19.29 -37.94
C ILE A 30 -20.77 -19.72 -36.98
N SER A 31 -21.40 -20.86 -37.24
CA SER A 31 -22.51 -21.35 -36.41
C SER A 31 -22.03 -21.73 -35.01
N GLY A 32 -20.87 -22.39 -34.92
CA GLY A 32 -20.19 -22.70 -33.66
C GLY A 32 -19.80 -21.44 -32.90
N ALA A 33 -19.12 -20.50 -33.56
CA ALA A 33 -18.70 -19.23 -32.99
C ALA A 33 -19.89 -18.40 -32.50
N SER A 34 -20.97 -18.30 -33.29
CA SER A 34 -22.18 -17.56 -32.93
C SER A 34 -22.86 -18.19 -31.71
N THR A 35 -22.90 -19.51 -31.63
CA THR A 35 -23.49 -20.22 -30.49
C THR A 35 -22.65 -20.05 -29.22
N SER A 36 -21.31 -20.12 -29.32
CA SER A 36 -20.41 -19.90 -28.18
C SER A 36 -20.42 -18.46 -27.70
N LEU A 37 -20.41 -17.48 -28.62
CA LEU A 37 -20.46 -16.05 -28.30
C LEU A 37 -21.78 -15.70 -27.59
N THR A 38 -22.90 -16.26 -28.04
CA THR A 38 -24.21 -15.95 -27.46
C THR A 38 -24.44 -16.65 -26.11
N LYS A 39 -23.94 -17.87 -25.89
CA LYS A 39 -24.16 -18.62 -24.64
C LYS A 39 -23.14 -18.30 -23.55
N GLN A 40 -21.88 -18.08 -23.90
CA GLN A 40 -20.81 -18.01 -22.90
C GLN A 40 -20.68 -16.61 -22.28
N GLU A 41 -20.93 -15.53 -23.04
CA GLU A 41 -20.88 -14.17 -22.52
C GLU A 41 -22.20 -13.74 -21.88
N VAL A 42 -23.36 -14.05 -22.47
CA VAL A 42 -24.66 -13.61 -21.94
C VAL A 42 -25.04 -14.35 -20.66
N ASP A 43 -24.87 -15.68 -20.59
CA ASP A 43 -25.35 -16.46 -19.44
C ASP A 43 -24.43 -16.31 -18.19
N SER A 44 -23.12 -16.08 -18.40
CA SER A 44 -22.19 -15.85 -17.30
C SER A 44 -22.23 -14.42 -16.75
N SER A 45 -22.36 -13.41 -17.62
CA SER A 45 -22.46 -11.99 -17.21
C SER A 45 -23.83 -11.63 -16.63
N VAL A 46 -24.91 -12.28 -17.06
CA VAL A 46 -26.26 -12.07 -16.49
C VAL A 46 -26.41 -12.72 -15.11
N ARG A 47 -25.69 -13.82 -14.83
CA ARG A 47 -25.72 -14.50 -13.52
C ARG A 47 -24.77 -13.92 -12.48
N ALA A 48 -23.68 -13.29 -12.91
CA ALA A 48 -22.78 -12.55 -12.04
C ALA A 48 -23.27 -11.10 -11.94
N LEU A 49 -23.86 -10.73 -10.79
CA LEU A 49 -24.38 -9.39 -10.57
C LEU A 49 -23.85 -8.81 -9.27
N LEU A 50 -23.38 -7.56 -9.33
CA LEU A 50 -22.82 -6.84 -8.21
C LEU A 50 -23.62 -5.57 -7.91
N LYS A 51 -23.81 -5.30 -6.62
CA LYS A 51 -24.41 -4.06 -6.13
C LYS A 51 -23.45 -3.38 -5.15
N GLY A 52 -23.08 -2.14 -5.44
CA GLY A 52 -22.47 -1.27 -4.43
C GLY A 52 -23.51 -0.92 -3.37
N GLU A 53 -23.21 -1.19 -2.10
CA GLU A 53 -24.14 -0.94 -0.98
C GLU A 53 -23.84 0.40 -0.29
N GLY A 54 -22.58 0.83 -0.30
CA GLY A 54 -22.20 2.10 0.30
C GLY A 54 -20.69 2.27 0.43
N VAL A 55 -20.30 3.44 0.92
CA VAL A 55 -18.92 3.76 1.27
C VAL A 55 -18.90 4.36 2.65
N GLU A 56 -17.92 3.94 3.41
CA GLU A 56 -17.60 4.49 4.71
C GLU A 56 -16.21 5.11 4.66
N LYS A 57 -16.04 6.23 5.36
CA LYS A 57 -14.73 6.83 5.59
C LYS A 57 -14.20 6.31 6.92
N LEU A 58 -13.01 5.74 6.89
CA LEU A 58 -12.33 5.20 8.07
C LEU A 58 -11.73 6.34 8.92
N PRO A 59 -11.52 6.14 10.23
CA PRO A 59 -11.00 7.19 11.12
C PRO A 59 -9.64 7.78 10.68
N SER A 60 -8.80 6.96 10.06
CA SER A 60 -7.50 7.32 9.48
C SER A 60 -7.59 8.23 8.23
N GLY A 61 -8.77 8.33 7.62
CA GLY A 61 -8.99 8.92 6.29
C GLY A 61 -9.14 7.92 5.13
N GLY A 62 -8.96 6.61 5.38
CA GLY A 62 -9.16 5.56 4.38
C GLY A 62 -10.62 5.41 3.94
N LEU A 63 -10.86 4.59 2.91
CA LEU A 63 -12.21 4.29 2.43
C LEU A 63 -12.51 2.81 2.56
N ARG A 64 -13.74 2.50 2.95
CA ARG A 64 -14.31 1.15 2.93
C ARG A 64 -15.48 1.12 1.98
N ILE A 65 -15.35 0.32 0.92
CA ILE A 65 -16.36 0.17 -0.12
C ILE A 65 -17.10 -1.14 0.09
N TYR A 66 -18.39 -1.06 0.40
CA TYR A 66 -19.25 -2.22 0.59
C TYR A 66 -19.89 -2.67 -0.73
N VAL A 67 -19.81 -3.97 -0.99
CA VAL A 67 -20.32 -4.57 -2.21
C VAL A 67 -20.97 -5.91 -1.91
N ARG A 68 -22.14 -6.13 -2.51
CA ARG A 68 -22.89 -7.38 -2.42
C ARG A 68 -22.95 -8.07 -3.76
N ASN A 69 -22.74 -9.38 -3.75
CA ASN A 69 -23.08 -10.24 -4.87
C ASN A 69 -24.59 -10.51 -4.86
N ILE A 70 -25.33 -9.91 -5.78
CA ILE A 70 -26.78 -10.11 -5.93
C ILE A 70 -27.11 -11.17 -7.00
N GLY A 71 -26.08 -11.72 -7.64
CA GLY A 71 -26.17 -12.77 -8.64
C GLY A 71 -26.35 -14.17 -8.05
N GLU A 72 -26.25 -15.16 -8.93
CA GLU A 72 -26.41 -16.58 -8.62
C GLU A 72 -25.09 -17.35 -8.59
N THR A 73 -24.00 -16.74 -9.09
CA THR A 73 -22.67 -17.36 -9.14
C THR A 73 -21.69 -16.60 -8.26
N THR A 74 -20.64 -17.30 -7.80
CA THR A 74 -19.53 -16.64 -7.10
C THR A 74 -18.82 -15.64 -8.01
N VAL A 75 -18.47 -14.47 -7.49
CA VAL A 75 -17.74 -13.42 -8.21
C VAL A 75 -16.45 -13.07 -7.50
N ILE A 76 -15.46 -12.60 -8.25
CA ILE A 76 -14.19 -12.10 -7.73
C ILE A 76 -14.05 -10.67 -8.20
N VAL A 77 -14.15 -9.72 -7.27
CA VAL A 77 -13.85 -8.31 -7.52
C VAL A 77 -12.33 -8.15 -7.45
N ASP A 78 -11.74 -7.68 -8.55
CA ASP A 78 -10.29 -7.61 -8.70
C ASP A 78 -9.76 -6.21 -9.03
N LYS A 79 -10.64 -5.30 -9.43
CA LYS A 79 -10.29 -3.90 -9.68
C LYS A 79 -11.30 -2.96 -9.05
N VAL A 80 -10.78 -1.86 -8.52
CA VAL A 80 -11.57 -0.69 -8.11
C VAL A 80 -11.08 0.51 -8.89
N TYR A 81 -12.03 1.30 -9.36
CA TYR A 81 -11.78 2.59 -10.01
C TYR A 81 -12.61 3.65 -9.31
N ILE A 82 -12.01 4.83 -9.10
CA ILE A 82 -12.71 6.01 -8.63
C ILE A 82 -12.58 7.05 -9.73
N TYR A 83 -13.71 7.57 -10.20
CA TYR A 83 -13.78 8.66 -11.17
C TYR A 83 -14.37 9.91 -10.53
N ASP A 84 -14.22 11.05 -11.20
CA ASP A 84 -15.07 12.22 -10.95
C ASP A 84 -16.58 11.88 -11.14
N SER A 85 -17.45 12.80 -10.72
CA SER A 85 -18.91 12.61 -10.76
C SER A 85 -19.45 12.39 -12.17
N THR A 86 -18.76 12.92 -13.18
CA THR A 86 -19.13 12.80 -14.60
C THR A 86 -18.62 11.50 -15.22
N GLY A 87 -17.72 10.78 -14.55
CA GLY A 87 -17.07 9.57 -15.06
C GLY A 87 -15.98 9.84 -16.11
N SER A 88 -15.58 11.10 -16.29
CA SER A 88 -14.65 11.55 -17.33
C SER A 88 -13.19 11.43 -16.91
N ARG A 89 -12.87 11.67 -15.64
CA ARG A 89 -11.50 11.67 -15.12
C ARG A 89 -11.33 10.51 -14.15
N LEU A 90 -10.39 9.60 -14.44
CA LEU A 90 -9.95 8.58 -13.50
C LEU A 90 -9.12 9.25 -12.39
N LEU A 91 -9.55 9.08 -11.15
CA LEU A 91 -8.91 9.63 -9.95
C LEU A 91 -8.02 8.60 -9.25
N PHE A 92 -8.43 7.33 -9.26
CA PHE A 92 -7.71 6.23 -8.61
C PHE A 92 -8.02 4.90 -9.28
N THR A 93 -7.04 4.01 -9.29
CA THR A 93 -7.24 2.59 -9.60
C THR A 93 -6.42 1.71 -8.66
N GLY A 94 -6.99 0.58 -8.27
CA GLY A 94 -6.32 -0.40 -7.42
C GLY A 94 -6.69 -1.83 -7.79
N SER A 95 -5.79 -2.77 -7.49
CA SER A 95 -6.02 -4.20 -7.66
C SER A 95 -6.31 -4.83 -6.31
N TYR A 96 -7.33 -5.68 -6.26
CA TYR A 96 -7.80 -6.32 -5.03
C TYR A 96 -8.13 -7.80 -5.29
N TYR A 97 -8.42 -8.54 -4.23
CA TYR A 97 -8.98 -9.88 -4.33
C TYR A 97 -10.09 -10.02 -3.31
N LEU A 98 -11.34 -9.83 -3.73
CA LEU A 98 -12.51 -10.05 -2.90
C LEU A 98 -13.41 -11.09 -3.58
N LYS A 99 -13.44 -12.30 -3.01
CA LYS A 99 -14.33 -13.38 -3.44
C LYS A 99 -15.66 -13.26 -2.70
N LEU A 100 -16.76 -13.24 -3.44
CA LEU A 100 -18.11 -13.17 -2.90
C LEU A 100 -18.98 -14.29 -3.45
N SER A 101 -19.46 -15.14 -2.56
CA SER A 101 -20.50 -16.13 -2.82
C SER A 101 -21.84 -15.45 -3.12
N PRO A 102 -22.82 -16.13 -3.73
CA PRO A 102 -24.14 -15.56 -3.96
C PRO A 102 -24.74 -14.97 -2.67
N ARG A 103 -25.28 -13.75 -2.76
CA ARG A 103 -25.88 -12.96 -1.65
C ARG A 103 -24.92 -12.46 -0.59
N GLU A 104 -23.64 -12.80 -0.67
CA GLU A 104 -22.61 -12.37 0.27
C GLU A 104 -22.33 -10.87 0.16
N LEU A 105 -22.21 -10.21 1.32
CA LEU A 105 -21.71 -8.86 1.45
C LEU A 105 -20.23 -8.93 1.82
N GLY A 106 -19.40 -8.20 1.11
CA GLY A 106 -18.03 -7.96 1.52
C GLY A 106 -17.64 -6.51 1.32
N TYR A 107 -16.37 -6.23 1.54
CA TYR A 107 -15.84 -4.88 1.41
C TYR A 107 -14.41 -4.87 0.89
N ILE A 108 -14.04 -3.73 0.30
CA ILE A 108 -12.67 -3.40 -0.09
C ILE A 108 -12.23 -2.19 0.71
N THR A 109 -11.07 -2.28 1.34
CA THR A 109 -10.44 -1.16 2.02
C THR A 109 -9.41 -0.50 1.08
N ILE A 110 -9.57 0.80 0.84
CA ILE A 110 -8.57 1.66 0.21
C ILE A 110 -7.88 2.44 1.35
N PRO A 111 -6.61 2.18 1.65
CA PRO A 111 -5.93 2.82 2.76
C PRO A 111 -5.83 4.35 2.61
N ALA A 112 -5.79 5.06 3.72
CA ALA A 112 -5.71 6.52 3.76
C ALA A 112 -4.55 7.10 2.92
N ILE A 113 -3.39 6.43 2.88
CA ILE A 113 -2.26 6.82 2.02
C ILE A 113 -2.61 6.84 0.52
N LYS A 114 -3.50 5.94 0.07
CA LYS A 114 -3.97 5.90 -1.31
C LYS A 114 -5.02 6.96 -1.58
N VAL A 115 -5.88 7.22 -0.60
CA VAL A 115 -6.89 8.27 -0.68
C VAL A 115 -6.22 9.65 -0.68
N ALA A 116 -5.14 9.84 0.08
CA ALA A 116 -4.37 11.09 0.16
C ALA A 116 -3.76 11.51 -1.18
N GLN A 117 -3.52 10.56 -2.08
CA GLN A 117 -3.02 10.82 -3.43
C GLN A 117 -4.13 11.27 -4.40
N ILE A 118 -5.40 11.19 -3.99
CA ILE A 118 -6.54 11.58 -4.82
C ILE A 118 -6.81 13.08 -4.66
N ASN A 119 -6.46 13.87 -5.68
CA ASN A 119 -6.85 15.28 -5.73
C ASN A 119 -8.36 15.42 -6.08
N ALA A 120 -9.20 15.55 -5.05
CA ALA A 120 -10.65 15.67 -5.17
C ALA A 120 -11.21 17.04 -4.74
N GLU A 121 -10.37 18.06 -4.53
CA GLU A 121 -10.81 19.37 -3.99
C GLU A 121 -11.91 20.03 -4.82
N GLU A 122 -11.81 19.92 -6.15
CA GLU A 122 -12.76 20.52 -7.10
C GLU A 122 -13.93 19.58 -7.49
N VAL A 123 -13.96 18.37 -6.92
CA VAL A 123 -14.91 17.34 -7.34
C VAL A 123 -16.18 17.42 -6.49
N ARG A 124 -17.37 17.43 -7.12
CA ARG A 124 -18.68 17.51 -6.43
C ARG A 124 -19.26 16.14 -6.02
N GLY A 125 -18.85 15.07 -6.70
CA GLY A 125 -19.23 13.69 -6.41
C GLY A 125 -18.18 12.73 -6.98
N VAL A 126 -18.10 11.51 -6.48
CA VAL A 126 -17.24 10.49 -7.10
C VAL A 126 -18.08 9.31 -7.58
N LYS A 127 -17.66 8.73 -8.71
CA LYS A 127 -18.22 7.48 -9.22
C LYS A 127 -17.25 6.36 -8.91
N ILE A 128 -17.71 5.37 -8.15
CA ILE A 128 -16.93 4.18 -7.82
C ILE A 128 -17.38 3.07 -8.76
N VAL A 129 -16.42 2.45 -9.42
CA VAL A 129 -16.63 1.32 -10.31
C VAL A 129 -15.84 0.13 -9.78
N LEU A 130 -16.55 -0.97 -9.52
CA LEU A 130 -16.02 -2.25 -9.13
C LEU A 130 -16.06 -3.16 -10.36
N SER A 131 -14.93 -3.77 -10.72
CA SER A 131 -14.86 -4.72 -11.82
C SER A 131 -14.46 -6.10 -11.31
N THR A 132 -14.92 -7.12 -12.03
CA THR A 132 -14.61 -8.52 -11.79
C THR A 132 -13.76 -9.09 -12.91
N LYS A 133 -13.06 -10.19 -12.63
CA LYS A 133 -12.31 -10.96 -13.63
C LYS A 133 -13.17 -11.47 -14.79
N THR A 134 -14.47 -11.65 -14.58
CA THR A 134 -15.42 -12.14 -15.57
C THR A 134 -16.01 -11.03 -16.44
N GLY A 135 -15.52 -9.79 -16.32
CA GLY A 135 -15.96 -8.63 -17.12
C GLY A 135 -17.22 -7.94 -16.61
N VAL A 136 -17.86 -8.45 -15.54
CA VAL A 136 -18.97 -7.77 -14.88
C VAL A 136 -18.44 -6.59 -14.09
N SER A 137 -19.08 -5.43 -14.25
CA SER A 137 -18.82 -4.26 -13.42
C SER A 137 -20.09 -3.78 -12.73
N SER A 138 -19.91 -3.18 -11.56
CA SER A 138 -20.95 -2.43 -10.86
C SER A 138 -20.43 -1.03 -10.61
N SER A 139 -21.29 -0.03 -10.78
CA SER A 139 -20.93 1.34 -10.47
C SER A 139 -22.02 2.02 -9.67
N TYR A 140 -21.60 2.90 -8.77
CA TYR A 140 -22.51 3.77 -8.06
C TYR A 140 -21.82 5.12 -7.81
N THR A 141 -22.63 6.16 -7.69
CA THR A 141 -22.16 7.51 -7.42
C THR A 141 -22.43 7.85 -5.96
N THR A 142 -21.47 8.50 -5.32
CA THR A 142 -21.57 8.96 -3.94
C THR A 142 -21.04 10.40 -3.83
N LEU A 143 -21.31 11.06 -2.70
CA LEU A 143 -20.90 12.45 -2.45
C LEU A 143 -19.37 12.54 -2.44
N SER A 144 -18.79 13.61 -2.97
CA SER A 144 -17.32 13.73 -2.98
C SER A 144 -16.74 13.90 -1.59
N GLU A 145 -17.55 14.30 -0.60
CA GLU A 145 -17.17 14.43 0.80
C GLU A 145 -16.57 13.16 1.40
N ILE A 146 -16.96 11.98 0.89
CA ILE A 146 -16.35 10.71 1.31
C ILE A 146 -14.87 10.63 0.90
N VAL A 147 -14.48 11.22 -0.25
CA VAL A 147 -13.10 11.23 -0.78
C VAL A 147 -12.35 12.52 -0.46
N LYS A 148 -13.06 13.65 -0.27
CA LYS A 148 -12.45 14.88 0.21
C LYS A 148 -11.69 14.57 1.49
N LEU A 149 -10.53 15.19 1.65
CA LEU A 149 -9.60 14.92 2.73
C LEU A 149 -9.77 15.86 3.94
N PRO A 150 -10.97 16.16 4.53
CA PRO A 150 -10.95 16.59 5.91
C PRO A 150 -10.80 15.32 6.73
N TYR A 151 -9.56 14.90 6.97
CA TYR A 151 -9.23 14.02 8.08
C TYR A 151 -8.16 14.71 8.90
N LYS A 152 -8.23 14.57 10.22
CA LYS A 152 -7.18 15.04 11.12
C LYS A 152 -5.99 14.09 10.95
N PRO A 153 -4.83 14.54 10.43
CA PRO A 153 -3.68 13.67 10.28
C PRO A 153 -3.31 13.05 11.62
N THR A 154 -3.22 11.72 11.66
CA THR A 154 -2.66 11.06 12.83
C THR A 154 -1.16 11.03 12.67
N LEU A 155 -0.50 11.83 13.48
CA LEU A 155 0.93 12.01 13.46
C LEU A 155 1.62 11.00 14.38
N ILE A 156 2.74 10.46 13.90
CA ILE A 156 3.64 9.56 14.62
C ILE A 156 4.93 10.34 14.87
N ALA A 157 5.56 10.16 16.03
CA ALA A 157 6.87 10.73 16.27
C ALA A 157 7.88 9.74 16.85
N LEU A 158 9.13 9.91 16.45
CA LEU A 158 10.28 9.17 16.93
C LEU A 158 11.29 10.19 17.47
N LYS A 159 11.66 10.05 18.74
CA LYS A 159 12.56 10.98 19.45
C LYS A 159 13.80 10.26 19.92
N ALA A 160 14.97 10.87 19.71
CA ALA A 160 16.28 10.35 20.08
C ALA A 160 17.03 11.37 20.94
N TYR A 161 17.58 10.93 22.06
CA TYR A 161 18.52 11.73 22.85
C TYR A 161 19.94 11.31 22.54
N ARG A 162 20.81 12.29 22.32
CA ARG A 162 22.23 12.10 21.98
C ARG A 162 23.13 12.06 23.22
N SER A 163 22.63 12.59 24.34
CA SER A 163 23.38 12.69 25.58
C SER A 163 22.57 12.13 26.74
N SER A 164 23.22 11.27 27.54
CA SER A 164 22.66 10.74 28.78
C SER A 164 22.69 11.76 29.93
N THR A 165 23.46 12.84 29.78
CA THR A 165 23.64 13.86 30.83
C THR A 165 22.99 15.20 30.50
N ASP A 166 22.71 15.46 29.23
CA ASP A 166 22.08 16.69 28.76
C ASP A 166 20.81 16.37 27.97
N PRO A 167 19.62 16.46 28.60
CA PRO A 167 18.36 16.10 27.96
C PRO A 167 17.97 17.07 26.84
N THR A 168 18.62 18.23 26.71
CA THR A 168 18.36 19.18 25.62
C THR A 168 19.01 18.74 24.30
N GLN A 169 19.98 17.82 24.36
CA GLN A 169 20.58 17.22 23.17
C GLN A 169 19.72 16.07 22.67
N ASN A 170 18.60 16.44 22.05
CA ASN A 170 17.70 15.51 21.43
C ASN A 170 17.22 16.05 20.08
N HIS A 171 16.63 15.17 19.30
CA HIS A 171 15.90 15.51 18.10
C HIS A 171 14.72 14.57 17.94
N TRP A 172 13.72 14.99 17.20
CA TRP A 172 12.58 14.14 16.90
C TRP A 172 12.05 14.41 15.51
N VAL A 173 11.59 13.35 14.87
CA VAL A 173 10.83 13.44 13.62
C VAL A 173 9.36 13.24 13.95
N VAL A 174 8.51 14.15 13.48
CA VAL A 174 7.05 13.96 13.42
C VAL A 174 6.68 13.74 11.96
N PHE A 175 5.87 12.73 11.66
CA PHE A 175 5.48 12.45 10.29
C PHE A 175 4.04 11.99 10.15
N ASN A 176 3.48 12.30 8.98
CA ASN A 176 2.20 11.81 8.52
C ASN A 176 2.41 10.66 7.53
N TYR A 177 2.14 9.42 7.93
CA TYR A 177 2.34 8.24 7.09
C TYR A 177 1.45 8.25 5.82
N ASN A 178 0.34 9.00 5.81
CA ASN A 178 -0.54 9.09 4.64
C ASN A 178 0.05 9.91 3.50
N THR A 179 0.95 10.85 3.79
CA THR A 179 1.58 11.71 2.78
C THR A 179 3.08 11.53 2.68
N GLY A 180 3.70 10.91 3.69
CA GLY A 180 5.15 10.87 3.86
C GLY A 180 5.73 12.19 4.38
N ASN A 181 4.92 13.24 4.51
CA ASN A 181 5.41 14.53 5.02
C ASN A 181 5.97 14.33 6.43
N TYR A 182 7.17 14.84 6.64
CA TYR A 182 7.80 14.84 7.95
C TYR A 182 8.34 16.22 8.30
N ARG A 183 8.50 16.45 9.60
CA ARG A 183 9.18 17.58 10.20
C ARG A 183 10.15 17.06 11.24
N LEU A 184 11.41 17.41 11.11
CA LEU A 184 12.48 17.06 12.04
C LEU A 184 12.87 18.28 12.85
N TYR A 185 12.83 18.13 14.16
CA TYR A 185 13.11 19.17 15.14
C TYR A 185 14.40 18.85 15.91
N GLU A 186 15.14 19.87 16.30
CA GLU A 186 16.30 19.76 17.19
C GLU A 186 15.98 20.45 18.52
N GLY A 187 16.14 19.74 19.64
CA GLY A 187 15.80 20.24 20.97
C GLY A 187 16.81 21.19 21.61
N SER A 188 17.96 21.44 20.96
CA SER A 188 18.99 22.33 21.52
C SER A 188 18.67 23.80 21.27
N ALA A 189 18.93 24.66 22.26
CA ALA A 189 18.60 26.10 22.26
C ALA A 189 19.20 26.91 21.08
N ASN A 190 20.16 26.33 20.34
CA ASN A 190 20.90 26.99 19.28
C ASN A 190 20.20 26.96 17.91
N TYR A 191 19.07 26.25 17.76
CA TYR A 191 18.33 26.13 16.49
C TYR A 191 16.86 26.53 16.61
N PRO A 192 16.56 27.80 16.94
CA PRO A 192 15.18 28.21 17.13
C PRO A 192 14.50 28.50 15.77
N ASN A 193 13.46 27.71 15.47
CA ASN A 193 12.14 28.14 14.99
C ASN A 193 11.58 27.49 13.72
N GLU A 194 12.36 26.77 12.91
CA GLU A 194 11.79 26.02 11.77
C GLU A 194 12.32 24.58 11.71
N PRO A 195 11.43 23.57 11.68
CA PRO A 195 11.85 22.20 11.51
C PRO A 195 12.42 21.98 10.11
N TYR A 196 13.29 20.98 9.98
CA TYR A 196 13.69 20.48 8.69
C TYR A 196 12.56 19.61 8.14
N GLU A 197 11.95 20.05 7.04
CA GLU A 197 10.79 19.40 6.46
C GLU A 197 11.13 18.66 5.16
N GLY A 198 10.38 17.59 4.89
CA GLY A 198 10.51 16.87 3.63
C GLY A 198 9.43 15.82 3.45
N ILE A 199 9.61 14.97 2.44
CA ILE A 199 8.74 13.83 2.14
C ILE A 199 9.59 12.56 2.27
N ALA A 200 9.19 11.68 3.19
CA ALA A 200 9.81 10.39 3.39
C ALA A 200 9.56 9.48 2.17
N PRO A 201 10.57 8.71 1.71
CA PRO A 201 10.32 7.67 0.72
C PRO A 201 9.32 6.64 1.24
N ILE A 202 8.35 6.32 0.40
CA ILE A 202 7.35 5.29 0.65
C ILE A 202 7.55 4.18 -0.38
N LEU A 203 8.02 3.03 0.09
CA LEU A 203 8.25 1.85 -0.72
C LEU A 203 6.98 0.99 -0.73
N GLU A 204 6.47 0.71 -1.91
CA GLU A 204 5.28 -0.11 -2.12
C GLU A 204 5.56 -1.27 -3.06
N ASN A 205 4.96 -2.44 -2.77
CA ASN A 205 5.18 -3.66 -3.55
C ASN A 205 6.67 -4.07 -3.63
N THR A 206 7.45 -3.69 -2.60
CA THR A 206 8.89 -3.91 -2.52
C THR A 206 9.16 -4.96 -1.46
N ASN A 207 9.70 -6.13 -1.85
CA ASN A 207 10.09 -7.19 -0.90
C ASN A 207 11.55 -7.05 -0.43
N GLU A 208 12.36 -6.27 -1.14
CA GLU A 208 13.79 -6.13 -0.90
C GLU A 208 14.24 -4.72 -1.25
N TYR A 209 15.10 -4.12 -0.42
CA TYR A 209 15.63 -2.78 -0.64
C TYR A 209 17.08 -2.65 -0.17
N THR A 210 17.92 -2.03 -0.99
CA THR A 210 19.31 -1.68 -0.66
C THR A 210 19.44 -0.18 -0.49
N ILE A 211 19.75 0.30 0.72
CA ILE A 211 19.94 1.73 0.98
C ILE A 211 21.29 2.21 0.43
N THR A 212 22.35 1.48 0.73
CA THR A 212 23.72 1.67 0.25
C THR A 212 24.53 0.41 0.56
N ASN A 213 25.61 0.14 -0.17
CA ASN A 213 26.52 -0.97 0.13
C ASN A 213 27.78 -0.54 0.89
N THR A 214 27.97 0.77 1.08
CA THR A 214 29.11 1.36 1.79
C THR A 214 28.66 2.53 2.66
N TRP A 215 29.45 2.86 3.67
CA TRP A 215 29.31 4.13 4.38
C TRP A 215 29.45 5.27 3.38
N VAL A 216 28.55 6.25 3.45
CA VAL A 216 28.61 7.43 2.58
C VAL A 216 28.77 8.70 3.40
N PRO A 217 29.53 9.70 2.90
CA PRO A 217 29.52 11.03 3.49
C PRO A 217 28.10 11.59 3.56
N TRP A 218 27.79 12.39 4.59
CA TRP A 218 26.45 13.00 4.76
C TRP A 218 25.94 13.73 3.50
N SER A 219 26.83 14.44 2.80
CA SER A 219 26.52 15.16 1.56
C SER A 219 26.16 14.25 0.38
N GLN A 220 26.43 12.96 0.48
CA GLN A 220 26.17 11.93 -0.53
C GLN A 220 25.17 10.87 -0.04
N ARG A 221 24.41 11.18 1.02
CA ARG A 221 23.39 10.28 1.55
C ARG A 221 22.42 9.81 0.45
N PRO A 222 22.05 8.51 0.40
CA PRO A 222 21.21 7.97 -0.66
C PRO A 222 19.75 8.44 -0.56
N VAL A 223 19.34 8.84 0.65
CA VAL A 223 17.99 9.31 0.96
C VAL A 223 18.09 10.59 1.78
N ASP A 224 17.34 11.61 1.37
CA ASP A 224 17.24 12.88 2.10
C ASP A 224 16.01 12.90 3.01
N SER A 225 15.97 11.95 3.96
CA SER A 225 14.93 11.83 4.97
C SER A 225 15.48 11.05 6.16
N PRO A 226 15.08 11.38 7.40
CA PRO A 226 15.43 10.55 8.56
C PRO A 226 14.75 9.18 8.51
N ILE A 227 13.63 9.05 7.79
CA ILE A 227 12.80 7.85 7.82
C ILE A 227 12.51 7.30 6.42
N ILE A 228 12.27 5.99 6.35
CA ILE A 228 11.75 5.31 5.17
C ILE A 228 10.56 4.45 5.59
N ILE A 229 9.46 4.58 4.85
CA ILE A 229 8.23 3.81 5.10
C ILE A 229 8.14 2.68 4.08
N VAL A 230 7.93 1.46 4.53
CA VAL A 230 7.79 0.28 3.66
C VAL A 230 6.43 -0.35 3.88
N ILE A 231 5.53 -0.23 2.91
CA ILE A 231 4.19 -0.77 3.00
C ILE A 231 4.23 -2.29 2.81
N ASN A 232 3.68 -3.03 3.79
CA ASN A 232 3.48 -4.46 3.64
C ASN A 232 2.44 -4.70 2.53
N PRO A 233 2.80 -5.34 1.40
CA PRO A 233 1.89 -5.58 0.29
C PRO A 233 0.73 -6.52 0.65
N LYS A 234 0.84 -7.22 1.79
CA LYS A 234 -0.20 -8.09 2.33
C LYS A 234 -1.09 -7.40 3.36
N TYR A 235 -0.81 -6.14 3.72
CA TYR A 235 -1.54 -5.36 4.72
C TYR A 235 -1.76 -6.14 6.05
N GLY A 236 -0.77 -6.95 6.45
CA GLY A 236 -0.84 -7.80 7.64
C GLY A 236 -1.77 -9.02 7.55
N GLN A 237 -2.41 -9.29 6.40
CA GLN A 237 -3.36 -10.40 6.22
C GLN A 237 -2.70 -11.75 5.95
N GLU A 238 -1.42 -11.74 5.55
CA GLU A 238 -0.57 -12.90 5.32
C GLU A 238 0.81 -12.63 5.92
N ASP A 239 1.55 -13.70 6.20
CA ASP A 239 2.96 -13.61 6.55
C ASP A 239 3.74 -12.98 5.39
N TRP A 240 4.70 -12.13 5.73
CA TRP A 240 5.52 -11.45 4.74
C TRP A 240 6.95 -11.25 5.26
N VAL A 241 7.92 -11.36 4.37
CA VAL A 241 9.32 -11.10 4.67
C VAL A 241 9.78 -9.91 3.85
N PHE A 242 10.30 -8.90 4.53
CA PHE A 242 11.00 -7.79 3.92
C PHE A 242 12.51 -7.95 4.12
N THR A 243 13.29 -7.76 3.06
CA THR A 243 14.75 -7.86 3.11
C THR A 243 15.38 -6.48 2.93
N TRP A 244 16.28 -6.12 3.84
CA TRP A 244 17.00 -4.87 3.83
C TRP A 244 18.49 -5.14 3.64
N HIS A 245 19.14 -4.34 2.80
CA HIS A 245 20.58 -4.38 2.58
C HIS A 245 21.20 -3.04 2.90
N ASP A 246 22.28 -3.09 3.68
CA ASP A 246 23.11 -1.95 4.02
C ASP A 246 24.59 -2.38 4.10
N PRO A 247 25.54 -1.48 4.44
CA PRO A 247 26.97 -1.81 4.49
C PRO A 247 27.34 -2.93 5.45
N HIS A 248 26.47 -3.25 6.42
CA HIS A 248 26.69 -4.30 7.41
C HIS A 248 26.09 -5.65 7.00
N GLY A 249 25.40 -5.72 5.85
CA GLY A 249 24.94 -6.96 5.23
C GLY A 249 23.44 -7.00 4.94
N THR A 250 22.85 -8.18 5.14
CA THR A 250 21.46 -8.48 4.77
C THR A 250 20.62 -8.78 6.01
N PHE A 251 19.50 -8.08 6.15
CA PHE A 251 18.62 -8.13 7.31
C PHE A 251 17.20 -8.49 6.86
N ARG A 252 16.62 -9.56 7.43
CA ARG A 252 15.30 -10.05 7.02
C ARG A 252 14.29 -9.83 8.15
N PHE A 253 13.27 -9.02 7.91
CA PHE A 253 12.21 -8.73 8.86
C PHE A 253 11.02 -9.63 8.54
N TYR A 254 10.66 -10.51 9.48
CA TYR A 254 9.51 -11.41 9.35
C TYR A 254 8.27 -10.74 9.97
N LEU A 255 7.36 -10.27 9.12
CA LEU A 255 6.07 -9.74 9.55
C LEU A 255 5.06 -10.87 9.57
N GLN A 256 4.74 -11.35 10.77
CA GLN A 256 3.69 -12.34 10.97
C GLN A 256 2.32 -11.76 10.59
N LYS A 257 1.46 -12.61 10.04
CA LYS A 257 0.03 -12.33 9.85
C LYS A 257 -0.57 -11.89 11.17
N LEU A 258 -1.38 -10.84 11.10
CA LEU A 258 -2.13 -10.32 12.22
C LEU A 258 -3.60 -10.69 12.08
N SER A 259 -4.27 -10.83 13.22
CA SER A 259 -5.73 -10.92 13.29
C SER A 259 -6.34 -9.53 13.36
N GLY A 260 -7.52 -9.37 12.79
CA GLY A 260 -8.32 -8.16 12.89
C GLY A 260 -8.54 -7.48 11.54
N ASP A 261 -9.34 -6.44 11.59
CA ASP A 261 -9.74 -5.68 10.42
C ASP A 261 -8.73 -4.57 10.15
N ILE A 262 -7.71 -4.90 9.37
CA ILE A 262 -6.53 -4.05 9.12
C ILE A 262 -6.79 -3.17 7.91
N GLU A 263 -6.52 -1.88 8.06
CA GLU A 263 -6.49 -0.95 6.94
C GLU A 263 -5.13 -0.95 6.25
N ILE A 264 -4.05 -0.79 7.02
CA ILE A 264 -2.70 -0.76 6.49
C ILE A 264 -1.70 -1.28 7.52
N ASP A 265 -0.61 -1.85 7.02
CA ASP A 265 0.50 -2.40 7.80
C ASP A 265 1.81 -2.01 7.10
N PHE A 266 2.77 -1.48 7.84
CA PHE A 266 4.02 -0.99 7.25
C PHE A 266 5.18 -1.01 8.26
N LEU A 267 6.41 -1.04 7.74
CA LEU A 267 7.62 -0.80 8.52
C LEU A 267 8.01 0.68 8.41
N VAL A 268 8.59 1.20 9.49
CA VAL A 268 9.31 2.47 9.50
C VAL A 268 10.75 2.20 9.91
N PHE A 269 11.66 2.52 9.01
CA PHE A 269 13.10 2.54 9.22
C PHE A 269 13.48 3.96 9.59
N TRP A 270 14.26 4.14 10.66
CA TRP A 270 14.71 5.44 11.14
C TRP A 270 16.21 5.44 11.45
N GLU A 271 16.89 6.41 10.84
CA GLU A 271 18.30 6.77 11.04
C GLU A 271 18.43 7.79 12.18
N ASP A 272 19.06 7.39 13.30
CA ASP A 272 19.17 8.24 14.50
C ASP A 272 20.34 9.24 14.43
N LEU A 273 21.25 9.09 13.46
CA LEU A 273 22.27 10.08 13.13
C LEU A 273 21.77 11.15 12.15
N PHE A 274 20.59 10.97 11.55
CA PHE A 274 20.07 11.92 10.58
C PHE A 274 19.74 13.24 11.28
N ASN A 275 20.64 14.20 11.15
CA ASN A 275 20.43 15.54 11.66
C ASN A 275 21.04 16.62 10.77
N PRO A 276 20.24 17.32 9.96
CA PRO A 276 20.72 18.43 9.13
C PRO A 276 21.20 19.64 9.95
N PHE A 277 20.75 19.79 11.20
CA PHE A 277 21.20 20.86 12.08
C PHE A 277 22.60 20.62 12.63
N LYS A 278 22.97 19.35 12.85
CA LYS A 278 24.31 18.91 13.25
C LYS A 278 24.72 17.69 12.39
N PRO A 279 25.06 17.92 11.11
CA PRO A 279 25.33 16.82 10.18
C PRO A 279 26.43 15.89 10.70
N PRO A 280 26.21 14.57 10.72
CA PRO A 280 27.28 13.62 11.00
C PRO A 280 28.31 13.63 9.86
N GLY A 281 29.50 13.06 10.11
CA GLY A 281 30.50 12.90 9.04
C GLY A 281 30.05 11.93 7.95
N SER A 282 29.26 10.92 8.32
CA SER A 282 28.77 9.86 7.46
C SER A 282 27.48 9.26 8.01
N VAL A 283 26.72 8.63 7.12
CA VAL A 283 25.51 7.85 7.42
C VAL A 283 25.59 6.53 6.67
N ASP A 284 25.00 5.48 7.24
CA ASP A 284 25.25 4.12 6.77
C ASP A 284 24.02 3.22 6.81
N ASP A 285 23.20 3.27 7.86
CA ASP A 285 22.06 2.35 7.96
C ASP A 285 20.82 2.92 8.67
N TRP A 286 19.81 3.27 7.86
CA TRP A 286 18.48 3.70 8.30
C TRP A 286 17.73 2.65 9.15
N LYS A 287 18.33 1.48 9.41
CA LYS A 287 17.75 0.43 10.24
C LYS A 287 18.15 0.53 11.70
N ASP A 288 18.80 1.59 12.16
CA ASP A 288 19.10 1.76 13.60
C ASP A 288 17.86 1.47 14.46
N HIS A 289 16.71 1.92 13.96
CA HIS A 289 15.41 1.67 14.54
C HIS A 289 14.44 1.17 13.47
N VAL A 290 13.80 0.03 13.75
CA VAL A 290 12.77 -0.51 12.88
C VAL A 290 11.54 -0.84 13.71
N VAL A 291 10.42 -0.22 13.34
CA VAL A 291 9.11 -0.48 13.93
C VAL A 291 8.11 -0.88 12.86
N ARG A 292 7.22 -1.80 13.22
CA ARG A 292 6.02 -2.11 12.44
C ARG A 292 4.87 -1.31 12.98
N VAL A 293 4.19 -0.55 12.12
CA VAL A 293 2.98 0.18 12.43
C VAL A 293 1.82 -0.46 11.68
N THR A 294 0.76 -0.80 12.40
CA THR A 294 -0.49 -1.32 11.83
C THR A 294 -1.62 -0.39 12.23
N VAL A 295 -2.44 0.02 11.25
CA VAL A 295 -3.65 0.80 11.47
C VAL A 295 -4.85 -0.10 11.20
N PHE A 296 -5.69 -0.26 12.21
CA PHE A 296 -6.95 -1.00 12.08
C PHE A 296 -8.05 -0.08 11.57
N ALA A 297 -9.04 -0.66 10.91
CA ALA A 297 -10.15 0.08 10.33
C ALA A 297 -11.01 0.81 11.37
N ASN A 298 -10.95 0.41 12.64
CA ASN A 298 -11.57 1.13 13.75
C ASN A 298 -10.74 2.34 14.27
N GLY A 299 -9.64 2.67 13.60
CA GLY A 299 -8.72 3.74 13.97
C GLY A 299 -7.68 3.37 15.02
N THR A 300 -7.68 2.14 15.55
CA THR A 300 -6.65 1.70 16.50
C THR A 300 -5.30 1.61 15.80
N TYR A 301 -4.27 2.17 16.42
CA TYR A 301 -2.88 2.04 16.02
C TYR A 301 -2.21 0.95 16.84
N ARG A 302 -1.42 0.12 16.18
CA ARG A 302 -0.49 -0.82 16.80
C ARG A 302 0.91 -0.45 16.37
N ILE A 303 1.84 -0.39 17.31
CA ILE A 303 3.27 -0.29 17.05
C ILE A 303 3.97 -1.49 17.68
N ALA A 304 4.86 -2.14 16.93
CA ALA A 304 5.66 -3.26 17.37
C ALA A 304 7.12 -3.01 17.02
N VAL A 305 8.01 -3.11 18.00
CA VAL A 305 9.43 -2.84 17.80
C VAL A 305 10.14 -4.12 17.31
N PHE A 306 10.84 -4.03 16.18
CA PHE A 306 11.70 -5.10 15.66
C PHE A 306 13.13 -4.94 16.16
N MET A 307 13.66 -3.71 16.08
CA MET A 307 14.99 -3.41 16.58
C MET A 307 15.13 -1.95 16.99
N ALA A 308 16.02 -1.73 17.96
CA ALA A 308 16.51 -0.44 18.38
C ALA A 308 17.97 -0.56 18.84
N LYS A 309 18.89 0.16 18.19
CA LYS A 309 20.33 0.14 18.52
C LYS A 309 20.66 0.92 19.78
N GLY A 310 21.82 0.61 20.36
CA GLY A 310 22.24 1.09 21.68
C GLY A 310 22.79 2.51 21.77
N GLY A 311 23.26 3.14 20.69
CA GLY A 311 24.00 4.41 20.78
C GLY A 311 23.24 5.56 21.44
N TYR A 312 21.92 5.58 21.27
CA TYR A 312 21.02 6.64 21.71
C TYR A 312 19.92 6.06 22.59
N SER A 313 19.27 6.91 23.40
CA SER A 313 17.97 6.58 24.01
C SER A 313 16.84 7.08 23.13
N HIS A 314 15.72 6.34 23.14
CA HIS A 314 14.64 6.53 22.17
C HIS A 314 13.28 6.53 22.82
N GLU A 315 12.37 7.31 22.24
CA GLU A 315 10.97 7.36 22.62
C GLU A 315 10.10 7.40 21.38
N PHE A 316 9.04 6.58 21.36
CA PHE A 316 8.06 6.58 20.27
C PHE A 316 6.71 7.08 20.76
N TYR A 317 6.09 7.92 19.94
CA TYR A 317 4.83 8.56 20.23
C TYR A 317 3.82 8.27 19.13
N LEU A 318 2.60 7.97 19.54
CA LEU A 318 1.43 7.85 18.67
C LEU A 318 0.42 8.94 19.02
N ASN A 319 -0.42 9.31 18.04
CA ASN A 319 -1.43 10.36 18.18
C ASN A 319 -0.82 11.69 18.69
N VAL A 320 0.21 12.17 17.99
CA VAL A 320 0.87 13.44 18.32
C VAL A 320 -0.12 14.59 18.11
N THR A 321 -0.37 15.36 19.18
CA THR A 321 -1.31 16.48 19.20
C THR A 321 -0.63 17.84 19.07
N ARG A 322 0.66 17.91 19.42
CA ARG A 322 1.53 19.08 19.25
C ARG A 322 2.94 18.62 18.89
N GLU A 323 3.55 19.26 17.91
CA GLU A 323 4.85 18.84 17.38
C GLU A 323 6.02 19.48 18.13
N ASP A 324 5.85 20.72 18.60
CA ASP A 324 6.82 21.44 19.43
C ASP A 324 6.12 22.33 20.49
N PRO A 325 6.37 22.11 21.79
CA PRO A 325 7.06 20.94 22.34
C PRO A 325 6.27 19.66 22.01
N LEU A 326 6.99 18.56 21.80
CA LEU A 326 6.38 17.29 21.40
C LEU A 326 5.38 16.78 22.45
N GLU A 327 4.12 16.69 22.06
CA GLU A 327 3.04 16.10 22.84
C GLU A 327 2.32 15.02 22.05
N GLY A 328 2.16 13.86 22.68
CA GLY A 328 1.45 12.72 22.14
C GLY A 328 1.48 11.59 23.16
N ARG A 329 0.92 10.43 22.81
CA ARG A 329 0.99 9.25 23.67
C ARG A 329 2.32 8.54 23.49
N ARG A 330 3.23 8.70 24.44
CA ARG A 330 4.46 7.89 24.54
C ARG A 330 4.08 6.42 24.75
N VAL A 331 4.53 5.56 23.85
CA VAL A 331 4.20 4.12 23.86
C VAL A 331 5.42 3.23 24.07
N TYR A 332 6.60 3.71 23.70
CA TYR A 332 7.84 2.96 23.86
C TYR A 332 8.96 3.88 24.34
N GLY A 333 9.89 3.32 25.11
CA GLY A 333 11.10 3.97 25.56
C GLY A 333 12.24 2.97 25.69
N LYS A 334 13.47 3.42 25.39
CA LYS A 334 14.71 2.66 25.56
C LYS A 334 15.81 3.56 26.09
N ASP A 335 16.63 3.05 27.00
CA ASP A 335 17.77 3.76 27.57
C ASP A 335 19.02 3.69 26.67
N PHE A 336 20.02 4.52 26.98
CA PHE A 336 21.33 4.48 26.32
C PHE A 336 22.02 3.13 26.53
N ASN A 337 22.82 2.72 25.55
CA ASN A 337 23.60 1.47 25.48
C ASN A 337 22.77 0.17 25.48
N ASP A 338 21.45 0.25 25.54
CA ASP A 338 20.58 -0.93 25.44
C ASP A 338 20.35 -1.31 23.98
N TYR A 339 20.75 -2.52 23.58
CA TYR A 339 20.49 -3.05 22.24
C TYR A 339 19.30 -4.01 22.31
N GLN A 340 18.21 -3.64 21.66
CA GLN A 340 16.97 -4.42 21.71
C GLN A 340 16.63 -4.94 20.31
N PHE A 341 16.60 -6.26 20.14
CA PHE A 341 16.12 -6.93 18.94
C PHE A 341 15.75 -8.39 19.25
N ASN A 342 14.87 -8.97 18.44
CA ASN A 342 14.54 -10.39 18.50
C ASN A 342 14.98 -11.08 17.20
N PHE A 343 16.15 -11.73 17.22
CA PHE A 343 16.73 -12.39 16.05
C PHE A 343 16.72 -13.92 16.21
N VAL A 344 15.95 -14.60 15.37
CA VAL A 344 15.75 -16.06 15.42
C VAL A 344 15.82 -16.63 14.02
N GLY A 345 16.66 -17.66 13.82
CA GLY A 345 16.69 -18.41 12.55
C GLY A 345 17.04 -17.59 11.31
N GLY A 346 17.77 -16.48 11.45
CA GLY A 346 18.12 -15.60 10.32
C GLY A 346 17.14 -14.45 10.06
N TYR A 347 16.12 -14.29 10.92
CA TYR A 347 15.09 -13.26 10.79
C TYR A 347 14.96 -12.42 12.06
N TYR A 348 14.69 -11.14 11.86
CA TYR A 348 14.22 -10.22 12.90
C TYR A 348 12.71 -10.38 13.02
N TYR A 349 12.25 -10.51 14.26
CA TYR A 349 10.84 -10.56 14.63
C TYR A 349 10.48 -9.36 15.50
N GLU A 350 9.19 -9.05 15.58
CA GLU A 350 8.70 -8.14 16.61
C GLU A 350 9.00 -8.71 18.02
N MET A 351 9.37 -7.81 18.93
CA MET A 351 9.57 -8.15 20.34
C MET A 351 8.22 -8.20 21.05
N SER A 352 7.83 -9.38 21.54
CA SER A 352 6.48 -9.63 22.08
C SER A 352 6.12 -8.77 23.28
N ASP A 353 7.11 -8.30 24.04
CA ASP A 353 6.95 -7.42 25.19
C ASP A 353 6.95 -5.91 24.83
N LYS A 354 7.12 -5.58 23.54
CA LYS A 354 7.21 -4.22 22.99
C LYS A 354 6.22 -4.00 21.85
N ILE A 355 4.99 -4.48 22.08
CA ILE A 355 3.83 -4.26 21.21
C ILE A 355 2.84 -3.39 21.97
N TYR A 356 2.48 -2.27 21.37
CA TYR A 356 1.64 -1.26 22.02
C TYR A 356 0.46 -0.89 21.13
N PHE A 357 -0.68 -0.61 21.76
CA PHE A 357 -1.91 -0.23 21.10
C PHE A 357 -2.41 1.13 21.58
N VAL A 358 -2.87 1.94 20.64
CA VAL A 358 -3.48 3.24 20.88
C VAL A 358 -4.78 3.33 20.10
N THR A 359 -5.89 3.35 20.83
CA THR A 359 -7.21 3.62 20.27
C THR A 359 -7.47 5.14 20.33
N PRO A 360 -8.07 5.74 19.28
CA PRO A 360 -8.42 7.16 19.24
C PRO A 360 -9.35 7.61 20.37
#